data_AF-A0A7S4NPF8-F1
#
_entry.id   AF-A0A7S4NPF8-F1
#
_cell.length_a   1.000
_cell.length_b   1.000
_cell.length_c   1.000
_cell.angle_alpha   90.00
_cell.angle_beta   90.00
_cell.angle_gamma   90.00
#
_symmetry.space_group_name_H-M   'P 1'
#
loop_
_entity.id
_entity.type
_entity.pdbx_description
1 polymer ?
#
loop_
_entity_poly.entity_id
_entity_poly.type
_entity_poly.pdbx_seq_one_letter_code
_entity_poly.pdbx_strand_id
1 'polypeptide(L)'
;MGEFKVDWLDHIAYESRDVDRLKNFYVDILGFQVLKRPPFEVKGWWLLFPNSSLGLHIIDKQRPDIIDPSVPLPHPKILRTAPHIAIRTHFFDDIIEKLKQKDTIFYTDTVPASGVRQMWFYDPDGNGVELGEFPIYQAPIFRFSNENNAEKDIASFFENKTVLITGCSQGIGLEFVKQLTNIPTCCVLATHRPSSSTPLSSLSSHLTHPSLHHLLPLDVCDEKTIEELEDKVKQCGVSCIDVLIHNAGINSANHPYLDTFEMNAGEATKIFQTNSLGVVTVTAALQNLLGGKKQEGEGKEKEESVRGGE
;
A
#
# COMPACT_ATOMS: atom_id res chain seq x y z
N MET A 1 -5.93 25.15 19.34
CA MET A 1 -4.54 24.69 19.55
C MET A 1 -4.08 24.07 18.25
N GLY A 2 -2.89 24.44 17.74
CA GLY A 2 -2.36 23.83 16.52
C GLY A 2 -2.16 22.32 16.71
N GLU A 3 -2.43 21.55 15.66
CA GLU A 3 -2.18 20.11 15.63
C GLU A 3 -0.67 19.87 15.77
N PHE A 4 -0.23 19.37 16.92
CA PHE A 4 1.16 18.91 17.08
C PHE A 4 1.29 17.57 16.36
N LYS A 5 2.11 17.52 15.30
CA LYS A 5 2.41 16.30 14.54
C LYS A 5 3.93 16.07 14.56
N VAL A 6 4.33 14.86 14.90
CA VAL A 6 5.67 14.34 14.65
C VAL A 6 5.68 13.71 13.26
N ASP A 7 6.78 13.82 12.51
CA ASP A 7 6.82 13.31 11.15
C ASP A 7 7.05 11.79 11.09
N TRP A 8 8.14 11.29 11.70
CA TRP A 8 8.46 9.85 11.76
C TRP A 8 9.46 9.51 12.88
N LEU A 9 9.62 8.21 13.17
CA LEU A 9 10.69 7.68 14.00
C LEU A 9 12.00 7.66 13.21
N ASP A 10 12.98 8.46 13.62
CA ASP A 10 14.26 8.62 12.91
C ASP A 10 15.29 7.55 13.30
N HIS A 11 15.46 7.31 14.60
CA HIS A 11 16.39 6.32 15.12
C HIS A 11 16.00 5.84 16.52
N ILE A 12 16.58 4.70 16.89
CA ILE A 12 16.63 4.20 18.27
C ILE A 12 18.09 4.23 18.76
N ALA A 13 18.28 4.26 20.08
CA ALA A 13 19.61 4.27 20.68
C ALA A 13 19.73 3.17 21.73
N TYR A 14 20.81 2.40 21.64
CA TYR A 14 21.24 1.45 22.66
C TYR A 14 22.57 1.87 23.26
N GLU A 15 22.68 1.65 24.56
CA GLU A 15 23.90 1.82 25.32
C GLU A 15 24.60 0.48 25.42
N SER A 16 25.93 0.48 25.30
CA SER A 16 26.72 -0.75 25.33
C SER A 16 28.04 -0.56 26.05
N ARG A 17 28.47 -1.59 26.80
CA ARG A 17 29.82 -1.68 27.37
C ARG A 17 30.85 -2.19 26.36
N ASP A 18 30.38 -2.82 25.27
CA ASP A 18 31.21 -3.31 24.16
C ASP A 18 30.51 -3.00 22.83
N VAL A 19 30.67 -1.74 22.40
CA VAL A 19 30.03 -1.22 21.19
C VAL A 19 30.42 -2.00 19.93
N ASP A 20 31.60 -2.61 19.89
CA ASP A 20 32.09 -3.34 18.72
C ASP A 20 31.43 -4.72 18.63
N ARG A 21 31.27 -5.41 19.77
CA ARG A 21 30.53 -6.66 19.86
C ARG A 21 29.07 -6.48 19.46
N LEU A 22 28.40 -5.46 20.01
CA LEU A 22 27.00 -5.21 19.69
C LEU A 22 26.83 -4.83 18.21
N LYS A 23 27.70 -3.98 17.67
CA LYS A 23 27.71 -3.64 16.26
C LYS A 23 27.92 -4.87 15.38
N ASN A 24 28.90 -5.73 15.69
CA ASN A 24 29.18 -6.94 14.92
C ASN A 24 27.98 -7.87 14.91
N PHE A 25 27.26 -8.01 16.03
CA PHE A 25 26.06 -8.83 16.08
C PHE A 25 24.98 -8.36 15.09
N TYR A 26 24.64 -7.06 15.11
CA TYR A 26 23.62 -6.52 14.20
C TYR A 26 24.04 -6.57 12.72
N VAL A 27 25.33 -6.38 12.43
CA VAL A 27 25.88 -6.50 11.06
C VAL A 27 25.86 -7.97 10.59
N ASP A 28 26.38 -8.89 11.40
CA ASP A 28 26.55 -10.30 11.01
C ASP A 28 25.20 -11.03 10.91
N ILE A 29 24.35 -10.87 11.92
CA ILE A 29 23.08 -11.58 12.05
C ILE A 29 22.03 -10.94 11.16
N LEU A 30 21.82 -9.63 11.31
CA LEU A 30 20.69 -8.90 10.71
C LEU A 30 21.07 -8.07 9.48
N GLY A 31 22.35 -8.01 9.10
CA GLY A 31 22.78 -7.34 7.88
C GLY A 31 22.78 -5.81 7.95
N PHE A 32 22.76 -5.23 9.16
CA PHE A 32 22.73 -3.77 9.33
C PHE A 32 23.96 -3.12 8.70
N GLN A 33 23.79 -1.91 8.16
CA GLN A 33 24.87 -1.20 7.47
C GLN A 33 25.54 -0.20 8.40
N VAL A 34 26.87 -0.18 8.42
CA VAL A 34 27.63 0.81 9.21
C VAL A 34 27.66 2.15 8.48
N LEU A 35 27.21 3.21 9.15
CA LEU A 35 27.26 4.57 8.64
C LEU A 35 28.52 5.30 9.08
N LYS A 36 28.93 6.29 8.28
CA LYS A 36 30.01 7.21 8.64
C LYS A 36 29.54 8.11 9.79
N ARG A 37 30.21 7.99 10.93
CA ARG A 37 29.92 8.78 12.13
C ARG A 37 30.80 10.04 12.19
N PRO A 38 30.26 11.23 12.51
CA PRO A 38 31.06 12.41 12.83
C PRO A 38 32.03 12.17 13.99
N PRO A 39 33.11 12.96 14.12
CA PRO A 39 34.08 12.80 15.20
C PRO A 39 33.49 13.30 16.52
N PHE A 40 32.92 12.38 17.29
CA PHE A 40 32.45 12.64 18.66
C PHE A 40 33.45 12.08 19.69
N GLU A 41 33.50 12.70 20.87
CA GLU A 41 34.36 12.23 21.98
C GLU A 41 33.91 10.86 22.52
N VAL A 42 32.60 10.62 22.59
CA VAL A 42 32.04 9.34 23.04
C VAL A 42 32.18 8.30 21.94
N LYS A 43 32.73 7.12 22.24
CA LYS A 43 32.84 6.00 21.29
C LYS A 43 31.44 5.45 20.95
N GLY A 44 31.26 4.91 19.75
CA GLY A 44 29.97 4.39 19.31
C GLY A 44 29.85 4.21 17.80
N TRP A 45 28.74 3.60 17.39
CA TRP A 45 28.44 3.24 16.00
C TRP A 45 27.06 3.76 15.60
N TRP A 46 26.93 4.21 14.36
CA TRP A 46 25.64 4.46 13.72
C TRP A 46 25.40 3.35 12.71
N LEU A 47 24.31 2.63 12.89
CA LEU A 47 23.87 1.57 12.01
C LEU A 47 22.58 1.97 11.30
N LEU A 48 22.41 1.53 10.07
CA LEU A 48 21.17 1.66 9.31
C LEU A 48 20.50 0.30 9.19
N PHE A 49 19.19 0.26 9.44
CA PHE A 49 18.38 -0.91 9.18
C PHE A 49 18.38 -1.19 7.66
N PRO A 50 18.53 -2.45 7.21
CA PRO A 50 18.51 -2.77 5.79
C PRO A 50 17.22 -2.30 5.14
N ASN A 51 17.33 -1.61 4.01
CA ASN A 51 16.19 -1.10 3.23
C ASN A 51 15.27 -0.14 4.01
N SER A 52 15.78 0.53 5.04
CA SER A 52 15.04 1.51 5.84
C SER A 52 15.88 2.76 6.11
N SER A 53 15.23 3.89 6.37
CA SER A 53 15.87 5.10 6.88
C SER A 53 16.06 5.09 8.40
N LEU A 54 15.51 4.10 9.10
CA LEU A 54 15.61 3.99 10.56
C LEU A 54 17.06 3.71 10.97
N GLY A 55 17.58 4.51 11.89
CA GLY A 55 18.90 4.32 12.49
C GLY A 55 18.88 3.51 13.79
N LEU A 56 19.99 2.83 14.08
CA LEU A 56 20.35 2.34 15.40
C LEU A 56 21.67 2.98 15.84
N HIS A 57 21.63 3.78 16.90
CA HIS A 57 22.81 4.35 17.52
C HIS A 57 23.28 3.45 18.66
N ILE A 58 24.51 2.95 18.57
CA ILE A 58 25.19 2.24 19.65
C ILE A 58 26.16 3.20 20.32
N ILE A 59 25.98 3.44 21.61
CA ILE A 59 26.70 4.46 22.37
C ILE A 59 27.49 3.79 23.50
N ASP A 60 28.79 4.07 23.58
CA ASP A 60 29.64 3.59 24.66
C ASP A 60 29.26 4.26 25.98
N LYS A 61 28.85 3.45 26.96
CA LYS A 61 28.67 3.90 28.33
C LYS A 61 29.13 2.83 29.31
N GLN A 62 29.93 3.27 30.27
CA GLN A 62 30.45 2.44 31.37
C GLN A 62 29.79 2.84 32.69
N ARG A 63 28.46 2.78 32.76
CA ARG A 63 27.70 2.99 34.01
C ARG A 63 27.22 1.66 34.62
N PRO A 64 27.13 1.55 35.96
CA PRO A 64 26.87 0.28 36.65
C PRO A 64 25.52 -0.38 36.31
N ASP A 65 24.55 0.42 35.87
CA ASP A 65 23.16 0.05 35.60
C ASP A 65 22.89 -0.40 34.14
N ILE A 66 23.88 -0.34 33.27
CA ILE A 66 23.81 -1.05 31.98
C ILE A 66 23.91 -2.54 32.25
N ILE A 67 23.04 -3.32 31.60
CA ILE A 67 22.96 -4.78 31.73
C ILE A 67 24.37 -5.37 31.58
N ASP A 68 24.81 -6.07 32.61
CA ASP A 68 26.04 -6.83 32.56
C ASP A 68 25.78 -8.11 31.73
N PRO A 69 26.48 -8.32 30.61
CA PRO A 69 26.27 -9.50 29.76
C PRO A 69 26.52 -10.83 30.46
N SER A 70 27.17 -10.82 31.63
CA SER A 70 27.37 -11.99 32.48
C SER A 70 26.15 -12.38 33.32
N VAL A 71 25.14 -11.50 33.41
CA VAL A 71 23.89 -11.79 34.12
C VAL A 71 23.03 -12.70 33.26
N PRO A 72 22.60 -13.87 33.78
CA PRO A 72 21.72 -14.76 33.04
C PRO A 72 20.40 -14.06 32.66
N LEU A 73 20.08 -14.08 31.37
CA LEU A 73 18.83 -13.55 30.85
C LEU A 73 17.70 -14.59 30.99
N PRO A 74 16.45 -14.15 31.23
CA PRO A 74 15.32 -15.06 31.21
C PRO A 74 15.11 -15.64 29.81
N HIS A 75 14.38 -16.74 29.69
CA HIS A 75 14.11 -17.35 28.40
C HIS A 75 13.41 -16.37 27.43
N PRO A 76 13.81 -16.26 26.15
CA PRO A 76 13.29 -15.26 25.19
C PRO A 76 11.78 -15.24 24.99
N LYS A 77 11.07 -16.33 25.32
CA LYS A 77 9.61 -16.40 25.32
C LYS A 77 8.93 -15.24 26.07
N ILE A 78 9.57 -14.67 27.10
CA ILE A 78 9.04 -13.52 27.85
C ILE A 78 8.97 -12.24 27.00
N LEU A 79 9.78 -12.12 25.96
CA LEU A 79 9.82 -10.95 25.07
C LEU A 79 8.52 -10.72 24.31
N ARG A 80 7.66 -11.73 24.19
CA ARG A 80 6.29 -11.57 23.66
C ARG A 80 5.47 -10.50 24.42
N THR A 81 5.84 -10.23 25.67
CA THR A 81 5.15 -9.28 26.55
C THR A 81 6.10 -8.30 27.23
N ALA A 82 7.39 -8.32 26.90
CA ALA A 82 8.42 -7.45 27.48
C ALA A 82 8.96 -6.49 26.41
N PRO A 83 9.66 -5.39 26.78
CA PRO A 83 10.20 -4.43 25.82
C PRO A 83 11.13 -5.10 24.79
N HIS A 84 10.89 -4.81 23.51
CA HIS A 84 11.72 -5.27 22.40
C HIS A 84 11.57 -4.33 21.21
N ILE A 85 12.50 -4.44 20.26
CA ILE A 85 12.32 -3.89 18.91
C ILE A 85 11.80 -4.99 17.99
N ALA A 86 10.73 -4.70 17.24
CA ALA A 86 10.16 -5.63 16.28
C ALA A 86 10.60 -5.28 14.86
N ILE A 87 11.17 -6.27 14.18
CA ILE A 87 11.79 -6.12 12.86
C ILE A 87 11.15 -7.11 11.90
N ARG A 88 10.88 -6.66 10.68
CA ARG A 88 10.35 -7.51 9.62
C ARG A 88 11.48 -8.20 8.85
N THR A 89 11.31 -9.47 8.51
CA THR A 89 12.23 -10.20 7.64
C THR A 89 11.49 -11.13 6.67
N HIS A 90 12.13 -11.44 5.54
CA HIS A 90 11.77 -12.53 4.63
C HIS A 90 12.79 -13.69 4.67
N PHE A 91 13.83 -13.56 5.49
CA PHE A 91 14.94 -14.49 5.63
C PHE A 91 14.87 -15.19 6.99
N PHE A 92 13.67 -15.62 7.38
CA PHE A 92 13.40 -16.14 8.72
C PHE A 92 14.29 -17.35 9.06
N ASP A 93 14.37 -18.31 8.15
CA ASP A 93 15.13 -19.53 8.34
C ASP A 93 16.66 -19.28 8.33
N ASP A 94 17.15 -18.41 7.44
CA ASP A 94 18.57 -18.02 7.40
C ASP A 94 19.03 -17.35 8.70
N ILE A 95 18.18 -16.49 9.29
CA ILE A 95 18.49 -15.84 10.56
C ILE A 95 18.50 -16.85 11.71
N ILE A 96 17.59 -17.84 11.71
CA ILE A 96 17.63 -18.94 12.69
C ILE A 96 18.97 -19.67 12.62
N GLU A 97 19.47 -19.98 11.42
CA GLU A 97 20.77 -20.64 11.26
C GLU A 97 21.91 -19.79 11.81
N LYS A 98 21.93 -18.49 11.51
CA LYS A 98 22.94 -17.57 12.06
C LYS A 98 22.87 -17.45 13.58
N LEU A 99 21.67 -17.39 14.16
CA LEU A 99 21.48 -17.37 15.62
C LEU A 99 22.02 -18.65 16.26
N LYS A 100 21.76 -19.82 15.65
CA LYS A 100 22.34 -21.10 16.10
C LYS A 100 23.86 -21.10 16.02
N GLN A 101 24.45 -20.57 14.94
CA GLN A 101 25.91 -20.50 14.76
C GLN A 101 26.62 -19.60 15.80
N LYS A 102 25.90 -18.63 16.37
CA LYS A 102 26.41 -17.74 17.42
C LYS A 102 25.95 -18.16 18.83
N ASP A 103 25.44 -19.38 18.99
CA ASP A 103 24.92 -19.92 20.26
C ASP A 103 23.89 -19.01 20.94
N THR A 104 23.09 -18.28 20.15
CA THR A 104 22.07 -17.36 20.66
C THR A 104 20.78 -18.13 20.96
N ILE A 105 20.29 -18.01 22.19
CA ILE A 105 19.01 -18.60 22.59
C ILE A 105 17.87 -17.78 21.98
N PHE A 106 16.92 -18.45 21.32
CA PHE A 106 15.74 -17.83 20.74
C PHE A 106 14.48 -18.66 21.01
N TYR A 107 13.32 -18.04 20.87
CA TYR A 107 12.00 -18.67 20.93
C TYR A 107 11.25 -18.36 19.64
N THR A 108 10.63 -19.36 19.02
CA THR A 108 9.78 -19.17 17.84
C THR A 108 8.32 -19.45 18.17
N ASP A 109 7.42 -18.78 17.46
CA ASP A 109 5.99 -19.03 17.53
C ASP A 109 5.34 -18.68 16.18
N THR A 110 4.12 -19.16 15.98
CA THR A 110 3.32 -18.82 14.80
C THR A 110 1.99 -18.25 15.26
N VAL A 111 1.65 -17.07 14.76
CA VAL A 111 0.40 -16.39 15.12
C VAL A 111 -0.79 -17.22 14.64
N PRO A 112 -1.71 -17.65 15.54
CA PRO A 112 -2.94 -18.30 15.14
C PRO A 112 -3.76 -17.41 14.18
N ALA A 113 -4.47 -18.04 13.24
CA ALA A 113 -5.26 -17.39 12.17
C ALA A 113 -4.47 -16.74 11.01
N SER A 114 -3.33 -16.07 11.24
CA SER A 114 -2.57 -15.46 10.14
C SER A 114 -1.42 -16.31 9.60
N GLY A 115 -0.92 -17.25 10.40
CA GLY A 115 0.23 -18.05 10.03
C GLY A 115 1.55 -17.28 10.02
N VAL A 116 1.58 -16.04 10.51
CA VAL A 116 2.81 -15.24 10.58
C VAL A 116 3.78 -15.90 11.55
N ARG A 117 4.97 -16.26 11.04
CA ARG A 117 6.07 -16.77 11.86
C ARG A 117 6.78 -15.62 12.56
N GLN A 118 7.06 -15.82 13.84
CA GLN A 118 7.77 -14.87 14.70
C GLN A 118 8.87 -15.57 15.49
N MET A 119 9.94 -14.85 15.79
CA MET A 119 10.99 -15.28 16.71
C MET A 119 11.39 -14.14 17.65
N TRP A 120 11.79 -14.49 18.85
CA TRP A 120 12.28 -13.58 19.87
C TRP A 120 13.63 -14.06 20.39
N PHE A 121 14.56 -13.14 20.57
CA PHE A 121 15.88 -13.39 21.14
C PHE A 121 16.42 -12.12 21.79
N TYR A 122 17.48 -12.27 22.57
CA TYR A 122 18.24 -11.14 23.09
C TYR A 122 19.47 -10.90 22.23
N ASP A 123 19.81 -9.63 22.01
CA ASP A 123 21.14 -9.29 21.53
C ASP A 123 22.20 -9.48 22.65
N PRO A 124 23.52 -9.35 22.35
CA PRO A 124 24.58 -9.59 23.33
C PRO A 124 24.54 -8.71 24.59
N ASP A 125 23.77 -7.62 24.56
CA ASP A 125 23.62 -6.66 25.65
C ASP A 125 22.27 -6.81 26.36
N GLY A 126 21.47 -7.82 25.99
CA GLY A 126 20.20 -8.12 26.63
C GLY A 126 19.03 -7.30 26.12
N ASN A 127 19.16 -6.59 24.99
CA ASN A 127 18.00 -5.93 24.38
C ASN A 127 17.13 -6.98 23.69
N GLY A 128 15.81 -6.89 23.90
CA GLY A 128 14.86 -7.76 23.24
C GLY A 128 14.74 -7.45 21.75
N VAL A 129 14.81 -8.48 20.91
CA VAL A 129 14.57 -8.39 19.48
C VAL A 129 13.48 -9.37 19.10
N GLU A 130 12.46 -8.87 18.42
CA GLU A 130 11.44 -9.65 17.73
C GLU A 130 11.70 -9.58 16.23
N LEU A 131 11.65 -10.73 15.56
CA LEU A 131 11.62 -10.83 14.10
C LEU A 131 10.35 -11.53 13.66
N GLY A 132 9.71 -11.02 12.62
CA GLY A 132 8.56 -11.70 12.03
C GLY A 132 8.44 -11.50 10.52
N GLU A 133 7.77 -12.44 9.88
CA GLU A 133 7.38 -12.35 8.47
C GLU A 133 6.13 -11.46 8.30
N PHE A 134 6.20 -10.24 8.86
CA PHE A 134 5.06 -9.32 8.89
C PHE A 134 4.66 -8.89 7.45
N PRO A 135 3.37 -8.66 7.14
CA PRO A 135 2.93 -8.17 5.82
C PRO A 135 3.37 -6.71 5.58
N ILE A 136 3.63 -6.27 4.32
CA ILE A 136 4.08 -4.88 4.00
C ILE A 136 2.96 -3.85 4.25
N TYR A 137 1.71 -4.25 4.03
CA TYR A 137 0.56 -3.35 4.01
C TYR A 137 -0.41 -3.56 5.16
N GLN A 138 0.07 -4.11 6.28
CA GLN A 138 -0.74 -4.33 7.47
C GLN A 138 -0.03 -3.70 8.67
N ALA A 139 -0.69 -2.71 9.29
CA ALA A 139 -0.25 -2.24 10.60
C ALA A 139 -0.19 -3.44 11.56
N PRO A 140 0.85 -3.57 12.42
CA PRO A 140 1.25 -4.83 13.06
C PRO A 140 0.17 -5.60 13.86
N ILE A 141 -0.98 -4.99 14.18
CA ILE A 141 -2.04 -5.59 15.02
C ILE A 141 -3.46 -5.28 14.51
N PHE A 142 -3.67 -4.36 13.56
CA PHE A 142 -5.00 -3.82 13.25
C PHE A 142 -5.83 -4.58 12.21
N ARG A 143 -5.52 -5.83 11.88
CA ARG A 143 -6.38 -6.67 11.03
C ARG A 143 -7.05 -7.87 11.71
N PHE A 144 -6.90 -8.02 13.03
CA PHE A 144 -7.64 -9.06 13.79
C PHE A 144 -8.89 -8.55 14.50
N SER A 145 -9.33 -7.31 14.24
CA SER A 145 -10.61 -6.81 14.74
C SER A 145 -11.53 -6.42 13.57
N ASN A 146 -12.49 -7.32 13.31
CA ASN A 146 -13.74 -7.13 12.55
C ASN A 146 -13.62 -7.05 11.02
N GLU A 147 -13.54 -8.21 10.36
CA GLU A 147 -13.94 -8.35 8.93
C GLU A 147 -15.33 -7.72 8.67
N ASN A 148 -16.25 -7.82 9.64
CA ASN A 148 -17.59 -7.22 9.58
C ASN A 148 -17.64 -5.67 9.57
N ASN A 149 -16.59 -4.98 10.05
CA ASN A 149 -16.54 -3.51 10.00
C ASN A 149 -15.83 -3.03 8.73
N ALA A 150 -14.81 -3.74 8.25
CA ALA A 150 -14.10 -3.37 7.03
C ALA A 150 -15.00 -3.40 5.78
N GLU A 151 -15.90 -4.39 5.67
CA GLU A 151 -16.88 -4.43 4.56
C GLU A 151 -17.87 -3.26 4.63
N LYS A 152 -18.34 -2.89 5.83
CA LYS A 152 -19.18 -1.70 6.02
C LYS A 152 -18.44 -0.41 5.69
N ASP A 153 -17.18 -0.31 6.09
CA ASP A 153 -16.34 0.86 5.82
C ASP A 153 -16.08 1.01 4.31
N ILE A 154 -15.81 -0.08 3.59
CA ILE A 154 -15.62 -0.07 2.12
C ILE A 154 -16.93 0.27 1.40
N ALA A 155 -18.05 -0.37 1.76
CA ALA A 155 -19.34 -0.06 1.13
C ALA A 155 -19.72 1.41 1.34
N SER A 156 -19.55 1.92 2.57
CA SER A 156 -19.81 3.32 2.91
C SER A 156 -18.93 4.30 2.13
N PHE A 157 -17.70 3.93 1.78
CA PHE A 157 -16.84 4.75 0.94
C PHE A 157 -17.46 4.97 -0.44
N PHE A 158 -18.09 3.96 -1.04
CA PHE A 158 -18.67 4.06 -2.39
C PHE A 158 -20.11 4.60 -2.42
N GLU A 159 -20.75 4.81 -1.26
CA GLU A 159 -22.07 5.42 -1.21
C GLU A 159 -22.08 6.83 -1.84
N ASN A 160 -23.06 7.07 -2.70
CA ASN A 160 -23.24 8.33 -3.44
C ASN A 160 -22.04 8.73 -4.32
N LYS A 161 -21.14 7.80 -4.65
CA LYS A 161 -20.01 8.03 -5.56
C LYS A 161 -20.33 7.57 -6.97
N THR A 162 -19.72 8.24 -7.94
CA THR A 162 -19.66 7.77 -9.33
C THR A 162 -18.31 7.10 -9.59
N VAL A 163 -18.35 5.82 -9.98
CA VAL A 163 -17.19 4.99 -10.22
C VAL A 163 -17.13 4.61 -11.70
N LEU A 164 -16.04 4.97 -12.39
CA LEU A 164 -15.76 4.48 -13.74
C LEU A 164 -14.70 3.37 -13.69
N ILE A 165 -14.98 2.25 -14.34
CA ILE A 165 -14.12 1.06 -14.31
C ILE A 165 -13.77 0.66 -15.74
N THR A 166 -12.48 0.61 -16.06
CA THR A 166 -12.05 0.18 -17.39
C THR A 166 -11.98 -1.35 -17.52
N GLY A 167 -12.46 -1.91 -18.64
CA GLY A 167 -12.28 -3.34 -18.94
C GLY A 167 -13.13 -4.31 -18.12
N CYS A 168 -14.44 -4.08 -18.05
CA CYS A 168 -15.37 -4.80 -17.17
C CYS A 168 -15.94 -6.10 -17.75
N SER A 169 -15.58 -6.49 -18.97
CA SER A 169 -16.22 -7.64 -19.64
C SER A 169 -15.97 -8.98 -18.94
N GLN A 170 -14.92 -9.10 -18.12
CA GLN A 170 -14.55 -10.34 -17.43
C GLN A 170 -13.61 -10.07 -16.24
N GLY A 171 -13.29 -11.12 -15.48
CA GLY A 171 -12.27 -11.10 -14.43
C GLY A 171 -12.57 -10.09 -13.31
N ILE A 172 -11.52 -9.40 -12.86
CA ILE A 172 -11.58 -8.45 -11.73
C ILE A 172 -12.52 -7.28 -12.03
N GLY A 173 -12.50 -6.74 -13.25
CA GLY A 173 -13.39 -5.65 -13.65
C GLY A 173 -14.87 -6.03 -13.55
N LEU A 174 -15.25 -7.24 -13.99
CA LEU A 174 -16.61 -7.74 -13.85
C LEU A 174 -17.00 -7.90 -12.37
N GLU A 175 -16.06 -8.36 -11.53
CA GLU A 175 -16.30 -8.53 -10.10
C GLU A 175 -16.48 -7.19 -9.38
N PHE A 176 -15.72 -6.15 -9.74
CA PHE A 176 -15.98 -4.80 -9.26
C PHE A 176 -17.39 -4.34 -9.59
N VAL A 177 -17.84 -4.56 -10.83
CA VAL A 177 -19.21 -4.20 -11.23
C VAL A 177 -20.23 -4.93 -10.37
N LYS A 178 -20.10 -6.24 -10.17
CA LYS A 178 -21.02 -7.03 -9.34
C LYS A 178 -21.14 -6.51 -7.92
N GLN A 179 -20.02 -6.14 -7.30
CA GLN A 179 -20.01 -5.72 -5.90
C GLN A 179 -20.50 -4.27 -5.76
N LEU A 180 -20.06 -3.38 -6.64
CA LEU A 180 -20.42 -1.96 -6.57
C LEU A 180 -21.88 -1.70 -6.95
N THR A 181 -22.46 -2.49 -7.87
CA THR A 181 -23.89 -2.36 -8.21
C THR A 181 -24.83 -2.83 -7.10
N ASN A 182 -24.34 -3.58 -6.11
CA ASN A 182 -25.10 -3.93 -4.91
C ASN A 182 -25.18 -2.78 -3.89
N ILE A 183 -24.41 -1.69 -4.09
CA ILE A 183 -24.44 -0.50 -3.22
C ILE A 183 -25.52 0.45 -3.75
N PRO A 184 -26.64 0.67 -3.02
CA PRO A 184 -27.85 1.28 -3.60
C PRO A 184 -27.70 2.67 -4.21
N THR A 185 -26.72 3.46 -3.75
CA THR A 185 -26.49 4.84 -4.19
C THR A 185 -25.25 5.02 -5.06
N CYS A 186 -24.49 3.94 -5.31
CA CYS A 186 -23.29 4.00 -6.13
C CYS A 186 -23.68 4.08 -7.62
N CYS A 187 -23.16 5.09 -8.32
CA CYS A 187 -23.26 5.17 -9.78
C CYS A 187 -22.08 4.42 -10.39
N VAL A 188 -22.35 3.45 -11.27
CA VAL A 188 -21.33 2.57 -11.88
C VAL A 188 -21.30 2.78 -13.39
N LEU A 189 -20.17 3.26 -13.90
CA LEU A 189 -19.87 3.39 -15.31
C LEU A 189 -18.92 2.25 -15.72
N ALA A 190 -19.51 1.12 -16.10
CA ALA A 190 -18.75 -0.05 -16.52
C ALA A 190 -18.36 0.09 -17.99
N THR A 191 -17.07 -0.02 -18.32
CA THR A 191 -16.64 0.04 -19.73
C THR A 191 -16.32 -1.32 -20.33
N HIS A 192 -16.52 -1.45 -21.64
CA HIS A 192 -16.16 -2.65 -22.40
C HIS A 192 -15.45 -2.28 -23.71
N ARG A 193 -14.54 -3.15 -24.15
CA ARG A 193 -13.91 -3.02 -25.47
C ARG A 193 -14.94 -3.35 -26.56
N PRO A 194 -15.25 -2.44 -27.51
CA PRO A 194 -16.27 -2.69 -28.55
C PRO A 194 -15.91 -3.84 -29.50
N SER A 195 -14.62 -4.01 -29.78
CA SER A 195 -14.08 -5.06 -30.65
C SER A 195 -13.94 -6.42 -29.97
N SER A 196 -14.30 -6.55 -28.68
CA SER A 196 -14.19 -7.81 -27.95
C SER A 196 -15.24 -8.83 -28.38
N SER A 197 -14.83 -10.09 -28.48
CA SER A 197 -15.75 -11.23 -28.67
C SER A 197 -16.37 -11.74 -27.36
N THR A 198 -15.91 -11.24 -26.19
CA THR A 198 -16.46 -11.65 -24.89
C THR A 198 -17.93 -11.23 -24.77
N PRO A 199 -18.86 -12.17 -24.50
CA PRO A 199 -20.28 -11.85 -24.33
C PRO A 199 -20.50 -10.85 -23.20
N LEU A 200 -21.24 -9.77 -23.47
CA LEU A 200 -21.55 -8.74 -22.46
C LEU A 200 -22.75 -9.13 -21.58
N SER A 201 -23.44 -10.25 -21.85
CA SER A 201 -24.62 -10.68 -21.11
C SER A 201 -24.37 -10.79 -19.60
N SER A 202 -23.23 -11.36 -19.20
CA SER A 202 -22.84 -11.46 -17.80
C SER A 202 -22.66 -10.08 -17.16
N LEU A 203 -22.04 -9.14 -17.85
CA LEU A 203 -21.83 -7.77 -17.37
C LEU A 203 -23.16 -7.00 -17.29
N SER A 204 -23.92 -6.96 -18.37
CA SER A 204 -25.18 -6.23 -18.46
C SER A 204 -26.23 -6.74 -17.47
N SER A 205 -26.21 -8.03 -17.11
CA SER A 205 -27.14 -8.59 -16.12
C SER A 205 -27.03 -7.97 -14.72
N HIS A 206 -25.88 -7.37 -14.39
CA HIS A 206 -25.64 -6.71 -13.09
C HIS A 206 -25.96 -5.21 -13.11
N LEU A 207 -26.15 -4.61 -14.29
CA LEU A 207 -26.46 -3.19 -14.45
C LEU A 207 -27.99 -2.98 -14.43
N THR A 208 -28.60 -3.28 -13.29
CA THR A 208 -30.07 -3.36 -13.13
C THR A 208 -30.77 -2.02 -12.86
N HIS A 209 -30.02 -0.95 -12.59
CA HIS A 209 -30.55 0.37 -12.25
C HIS A 209 -30.17 1.40 -13.33
N PRO A 210 -31.00 1.63 -14.37
CA PRO A 210 -30.62 2.45 -15.53
C PRO A 210 -30.25 3.90 -15.24
N SER A 211 -30.67 4.45 -14.09
CA SER A 211 -30.29 5.80 -13.66
C SER A 211 -28.88 5.87 -13.06
N LEU A 212 -28.38 4.76 -12.51
CA LEU A 212 -27.10 4.69 -11.79
C LEU A 212 -26.06 3.84 -12.51
N HIS A 213 -26.48 2.84 -13.28
CA HIS A 213 -25.60 1.83 -13.85
C HIS A 213 -25.61 1.95 -15.38
N HIS A 214 -24.43 2.24 -15.94
CA HIS A 214 -24.28 2.50 -17.37
C HIS A 214 -23.17 1.63 -17.95
N LEU A 215 -23.40 1.13 -19.16
CA LEU A 215 -22.42 0.37 -19.95
C LEU A 215 -21.88 1.26 -21.06
N LEU A 216 -20.56 1.50 -21.07
CA LEU A 216 -19.93 2.41 -22.01
C LEU A 216 -18.89 1.70 -22.90
N PRO A 217 -18.86 1.99 -24.21
CA PRO A 217 -17.81 1.49 -25.09
C PRO A 217 -16.50 2.25 -24.88
N LEU A 218 -15.43 1.54 -24.57
CA LEU A 218 -14.06 2.08 -24.44
C LEU A 218 -13.02 0.99 -24.77
N ASP A 219 -12.17 1.25 -25.76
CA ASP A 219 -10.89 0.56 -25.89
C ASP A 219 -9.77 1.53 -25.50
N VAL A 220 -9.03 1.21 -24.43
CA VAL A 220 -7.97 2.09 -23.90
C VAL A 220 -6.79 2.28 -24.86
N CYS A 221 -6.79 1.57 -25.99
CA CYS A 221 -5.83 1.70 -27.09
C CYS A 221 -6.40 2.40 -28.33
N ASP A 222 -7.70 2.71 -28.38
CA ASP A 222 -8.36 3.38 -29.49
C ASP A 222 -8.68 4.83 -29.13
N GLU A 223 -7.90 5.74 -29.72
CA GLU A 223 -7.99 7.20 -29.54
C GLU A 223 -9.40 7.72 -29.74
N LYS A 224 -10.14 7.23 -30.74
CA LYS A 224 -11.50 7.67 -31.00
C LYS A 224 -12.44 7.32 -29.84
N THR A 225 -12.32 6.11 -29.29
CA THR A 225 -13.18 5.72 -28.15
C THR A 225 -12.85 6.51 -26.88
N ILE A 226 -11.60 6.95 -26.74
CA ILE A 226 -11.12 7.79 -25.63
C ILE A 226 -11.64 9.22 -25.78
N GLU A 227 -11.54 9.81 -26.97
CA GLU A 227 -12.05 11.15 -27.28
C GLU A 227 -13.56 11.27 -27.04
N GLU A 228 -14.32 10.25 -27.43
CA GLU A 228 -15.78 10.21 -27.24
C GLU A 228 -16.20 9.88 -25.79
N LEU A 229 -15.27 9.51 -24.90
CA LEU A 229 -15.60 8.97 -23.58
C LEU A 229 -16.25 10.03 -22.68
N GLU A 230 -15.72 11.25 -22.65
CA GLU A 230 -16.24 12.34 -21.82
C GLU A 230 -17.72 12.65 -22.18
N ASP A 231 -18.02 12.73 -23.47
CA ASP A 231 -19.37 12.98 -23.96
C ASP A 231 -20.33 11.84 -23.63
N LYS A 232 -19.88 10.58 -23.75
CA LYS A 232 -20.69 9.41 -23.36
C LYS A 232 -21.00 9.41 -21.87
N VAL A 233 -20.04 9.79 -21.02
CA VAL A 233 -20.29 9.92 -19.57
C VAL A 233 -21.29 11.04 -19.28
N LYS A 234 -21.18 12.20 -19.93
CA LYS A 234 -22.14 13.29 -19.78
C LYS A 234 -23.54 12.93 -20.26
N GLN A 235 -23.66 12.13 -21.33
CA GLN A 235 -24.95 11.62 -21.83
C GLN A 235 -25.66 10.71 -20.82
N CYS A 236 -24.93 10.05 -19.93
CA CYS A 236 -25.48 9.30 -18.79
C CYS A 236 -25.99 10.21 -17.65
N GLY A 237 -25.89 11.55 -17.80
CA GLY A 237 -26.24 12.51 -16.76
C GLY A 237 -25.18 12.65 -15.66
N VAL A 238 -23.97 12.13 -15.89
CA VAL A 238 -22.86 12.21 -14.93
C VAL A 238 -22.01 13.45 -15.20
N SER A 239 -21.88 14.29 -14.17
CA SER A 239 -21.05 15.51 -14.22
C SER A 239 -19.74 15.40 -13.45
N CYS A 240 -19.56 14.34 -12.65
CA CYS A 240 -18.37 14.11 -11.85
C CYS A 240 -18.11 12.61 -11.68
N ILE A 241 -16.85 12.22 -11.80
CA ILE A 241 -16.34 10.88 -11.49
C ILE A 241 -15.51 10.98 -10.20
N ASP A 242 -15.98 10.33 -9.15
CA ASP A 242 -15.31 10.31 -7.84
C ASP A 242 -14.15 9.31 -7.82
N VAL A 243 -14.30 8.19 -8.52
CA VAL A 243 -13.32 7.09 -8.54
C VAL A 243 -13.13 6.59 -9.97
N LEU A 244 -11.88 6.55 -10.43
CA LEU A 244 -11.49 5.94 -11.69
C LEU A 244 -10.64 4.69 -11.41
N ILE A 245 -11.16 3.53 -11.77
CA ILE A 245 -10.48 2.23 -11.62
C ILE A 245 -9.92 1.81 -12.97
N HIS A 246 -8.60 1.93 -13.12
CA HIS A 246 -7.86 1.43 -14.28
C HIS A 246 -7.64 -0.08 -14.15
N ASN A 247 -8.60 -0.87 -14.62
CA ASN A 247 -8.55 -2.33 -14.59
C ASN A 247 -8.23 -2.95 -15.95
N ALA A 248 -8.49 -2.25 -17.07
CA ALA A 248 -8.18 -2.77 -18.40
C ALA A 248 -6.68 -3.08 -18.51
N GLY A 249 -6.37 -4.33 -18.86
CA GLY A 249 -4.99 -4.78 -18.99
C GLY A 249 -4.90 -6.05 -19.81
N ILE A 250 -3.73 -6.24 -20.43
CA ILE A 250 -3.35 -7.47 -21.12
C ILE A 250 -1.99 -7.93 -20.60
N ASN A 251 -1.78 -9.24 -20.67
CA ASN A 251 -0.47 -9.84 -20.45
C ASN A 251 -0.02 -10.53 -21.73
N SER A 252 1.25 -10.94 -21.74
CA SER A 252 1.75 -11.84 -22.76
C SER A 252 1.10 -13.22 -22.68
N ALA A 253 1.22 -13.99 -23.76
CA ALA A 253 0.70 -15.35 -23.81
C ALA A 253 1.34 -16.30 -22.77
N ASN A 254 2.56 -16.02 -22.32
CA ASN A 254 3.35 -16.91 -21.45
C ASN A 254 3.34 -16.51 -19.96
N HIS A 255 2.45 -15.61 -19.54
CA HIS A 255 2.36 -15.18 -18.13
C HIS A 255 2.18 -16.36 -17.14
N PRO A 256 2.86 -16.38 -15.98
CA PRO A 256 3.68 -15.30 -15.40
C PRO A 256 5.16 -15.32 -15.83
N TYR A 257 5.58 -16.34 -16.59
CA TYR A 257 6.98 -16.54 -16.94
C TYR A 257 7.25 -16.01 -18.35
N LEU A 258 7.67 -14.75 -18.42
CA LEU A 258 8.17 -14.13 -19.64
C LEU A 258 9.69 -14.27 -19.69
N ASP A 259 10.21 -15.10 -20.59
CA ASP A 259 11.61 -15.01 -20.96
C ASP A 259 11.81 -13.71 -21.76
N THR A 260 12.66 -12.82 -21.25
CA THR A 260 12.96 -11.54 -21.91
C THR A 260 13.59 -11.74 -23.28
N PHE A 261 14.29 -12.87 -23.51
CA PHE A 261 14.87 -13.20 -24.81
C PHE A 261 13.82 -13.59 -25.86
N GLU A 262 12.61 -13.98 -25.44
CA GLU A 262 11.51 -14.38 -26.34
C GLU A 262 10.51 -13.25 -26.63
N MET A 263 10.62 -12.12 -25.91
CA MET A 263 9.69 -11.00 -26.05
C MET A 263 9.83 -10.31 -27.42
N ASN A 264 8.74 -10.26 -28.19
CA ASN A 264 8.68 -9.46 -29.41
C ASN A 264 8.31 -8.01 -29.09
N ALA A 265 9.00 -7.06 -29.74
CA ALA A 265 8.72 -5.62 -29.64
C ALA A 265 7.24 -5.26 -29.87
N GLY A 266 6.55 -5.93 -30.80
CA GLY A 266 5.13 -5.69 -31.07
C GLY A 266 4.22 -6.10 -29.90
N GLU A 267 4.51 -7.23 -29.25
CA GLU A 267 3.77 -7.69 -28.06
C GLU A 267 4.04 -6.78 -26.87
N ALA A 268 5.31 -6.46 -26.62
CA ALA A 268 5.70 -5.50 -25.58
C ALA A 268 5.02 -4.15 -25.78
N THR A 269 5.04 -3.60 -27.01
CA THR A 269 4.37 -2.34 -27.35
C THR A 269 2.88 -2.40 -27.01
N LYS A 270 2.20 -3.50 -27.34
CA LYS A 270 0.77 -3.67 -27.07
C LYS A 270 0.47 -3.70 -25.57
N ILE A 271 1.32 -4.37 -24.79
CA ILE A 271 1.22 -4.42 -23.32
C ILE A 271 1.42 -3.03 -22.73
N PHE A 272 2.49 -2.31 -23.10
CA PHE A 272 2.73 -0.95 -22.64
C PHE A 272 1.64 0.03 -23.07
N GLN A 273 1.13 -0.11 -24.31
CA GLN A 273 0.03 0.71 -24.81
C GLN A 273 -1.22 0.54 -23.93
N THR A 274 -1.57 -0.71 -23.61
CA THR A 274 -2.79 -1.00 -22.84
C THR A 274 -2.62 -0.67 -21.36
N ASN A 275 -1.57 -1.19 -20.74
CA ASN A 275 -1.41 -1.21 -19.28
C ASN A 275 -0.77 0.08 -18.73
N SER A 276 -0.13 0.89 -19.58
CA SER A 276 0.56 2.11 -19.16
C SER A 276 0.05 3.34 -19.89
N LEU A 277 0.12 3.38 -21.22
CA LEU A 277 -0.31 4.58 -21.95
C LEU A 277 -1.83 4.78 -21.88
N GLY A 278 -2.61 3.70 -21.97
CA GLY A 278 -4.08 3.73 -21.83
C GLY A 278 -4.54 4.35 -20.50
N VAL A 279 -3.79 4.10 -19.42
CA VAL A 279 -4.05 4.71 -18.10
C VAL A 279 -3.92 6.24 -18.19
N VAL A 280 -2.84 6.71 -18.81
CA VAL A 280 -2.55 8.14 -18.95
C VAL A 280 -3.58 8.82 -19.85
N THR A 281 -3.85 8.26 -21.03
CA THR A 281 -4.73 8.88 -22.03
C THR A 281 -6.19 8.91 -21.59
N VAL A 282 -6.69 7.82 -20.97
CA VAL A 282 -8.06 7.80 -20.40
C VAL A 282 -8.19 8.80 -19.26
N THR A 283 -7.19 8.91 -18.39
CA THR A 283 -7.21 9.89 -17.29
C THR A 283 -7.23 11.32 -17.84
N ALA A 284 -6.41 11.62 -18.84
CA ALA A 284 -6.39 12.93 -19.50
C ALA A 284 -7.73 13.27 -20.16
N ALA A 285 -8.36 12.31 -20.85
CA ALA A 285 -9.66 12.50 -21.48
C ALA A 285 -10.80 12.75 -20.49
N LEU A 286 -10.66 12.32 -19.23
CA LEU A 286 -11.65 12.52 -18.17
C LEU A 286 -11.32 13.69 -17.23
N GLN A 287 -10.29 14.48 -17.51
CA GLN A 287 -9.80 15.53 -16.61
C GLN A 287 -10.90 16.51 -16.13
N ASN A 288 -11.89 16.81 -16.99
CA ASN A 288 -12.98 17.73 -16.67
C ASN A 288 -14.04 17.13 -15.75
N LEU A 289 -14.10 15.80 -15.68
CA LEU A 289 -15.04 15.04 -14.85
C LEU A 289 -14.39 14.57 -13.55
N LEU A 290 -13.06 14.50 -13.47
CA LEU A 290 -12.32 14.07 -12.29
C LEU A 290 -12.17 15.24 -11.29
N GLY A 291 -12.60 15.03 -10.04
CA GLY A 291 -12.39 16.00 -8.96
C GLY A 291 -13.30 17.24 -8.99
N GLY A 292 -14.44 17.17 -9.68
CA GLY A 292 -15.40 18.27 -9.78
C GLY A 292 -15.96 18.70 -8.42
N LYS A 293 -15.68 19.93 -8.01
CA LYS A 293 -16.49 20.63 -6.99
C LYS A 293 -17.95 20.61 -7.48
N LYS A 294 -18.87 20.06 -6.69
CA LYS A 294 -20.32 20.24 -6.92
C LYS A 294 -20.57 21.74 -7.17
N GLN A 295 -21.05 22.10 -8.36
CA GLN A 295 -21.56 23.45 -8.58
C GLN A 295 -22.80 23.61 -7.70
N GLU A 296 -22.64 24.21 -6.52
CA GLU A 296 -23.75 24.78 -5.79
C GLU A 296 -24.26 25.97 -6.61
N GLY A 297 -25.55 25.95 -6.96
CA GLY A 297 -26.16 26.96 -7.80
C GLY A 297 -26.09 28.34 -7.16
N GLU A 298 -25.32 29.25 -7.77
CA GLU A 298 -25.40 30.67 -7.46
C GLU A 298 -26.76 31.22 -7.92
N GLY A 299 -27.70 31.33 -6.97
CA GLY A 299 -28.82 32.24 -7.09
C GLY A 299 -28.30 33.67 -7.15
N LYS A 300 -28.20 34.24 -8.35
CA LYS A 300 -27.95 35.67 -8.52
C LYS A 300 -29.21 36.45 -8.14
N GLU A 301 -29.27 36.92 -6.89
CA GLU A 301 -30.08 38.08 -6.54
C GLU A 301 -29.56 39.29 -7.32
N LYS A 302 -30.48 39.93 -8.05
CA LYS A 302 -30.25 41.22 -8.70
C LYS A 302 -30.31 42.30 -7.63
N GLU A 303 -29.18 42.92 -7.29
CA GLU A 303 -29.20 44.26 -6.70
C GLU A 303 -29.34 45.30 -7.82
N GLU A 304 -30.51 45.93 -7.85
CA GLU A 304 -30.75 47.18 -8.57
C GLU A 304 -29.94 48.31 -7.92
N SER A 305 -28.96 48.88 -8.63
CA SER A 305 -28.42 50.19 -8.29
C SER A 305 -29.27 51.28 -8.92
N VAL A 306 -30.05 51.97 -8.10
CA VAL A 306 -30.82 53.16 -8.46
C VAL A 306 -30.21 54.38 -7.77
N ARG A 307 -29.93 55.43 -8.57
CA ARG A 307 -29.62 56.85 -8.24
C ARG A 307 -28.21 57.14 -7.70
N GLY A 308 -27.57 58.27 -8.04
CA GLY A 308 -27.90 59.48 -8.80
C GLY A 308 -26.57 60.13 -9.23
N GLY A 309 -26.48 61.08 -10.17
CA GLY A 309 -27.28 62.28 -10.30
C GLY A 309 -26.30 63.46 -10.18
N GLU A 310 -26.17 64.21 -11.28
CA GLU A 310 -25.39 65.45 -11.52
C GLU A 310 -23.87 65.33 -11.75
#